data_AF-X1S5R3-F1
#
_entry.id   AF-X1S5R3-F1
#
_cell.length_a   1.000
_cell.length_b   1.000
_cell.length_c   1.000
_cell.angle_alpha   90.00
_cell.angle_beta   90.00
_cell.angle_gamma   90.00
#
_symmetry.space_group_name_H-M   'P 1'
#
loop_
_entity.id
_entity.type
_entity.pdbx_description
1 polymer ?
#
loop_
_entity_poly.entity_id
_entity_poly.type
_entity_poly.pdbx_seq_one_letter_code
_entity_poly.pdbx_strand_id
1 'polypeptide(L)'
;MPNGFTKARNMAQSFLRSGAREGLSASSVLDTLRETGLGYRRTDFLKDYRNYGRIPAQYETMKYVAADKRMADYNYIGVPRFQKANYAYVVDVEVYNPATGDTFDMRTTVASDQALTRAQARTAGLEAVLPSIDNSKFDILGYDWENAYHLIGAEW
;
A
#
# COMPACT_ATOMS: atom_id res chain seq x y z
N MET A 1 -24.34 1.52 -9.31
CA MET A 1 -23.39 0.89 -10.25
C MET A 1 -23.10 -0.53 -9.77
N PRO A 2 -23.17 -1.56 -10.64
CA PRO A 2 -22.99 -2.93 -10.21
C PRO A 2 -21.49 -3.29 -10.17
N ASN A 3 -20.99 -3.59 -8.97
CA ASN A 3 -20.13 -4.75 -8.68
C ASN A 3 -19.41 -4.51 -7.35
N GLY A 4 -20.11 -4.86 -6.27
CA GLY A 4 -19.59 -4.86 -4.93
C GLY A 4 -18.32 -5.68 -4.83
N PHE A 5 -17.23 -5.03 -4.45
CA PHE A 5 -16.15 -5.70 -3.76
C PHE A 5 -16.74 -6.40 -2.55
N THR A 6 -16.79 -7.73 -2.58
CA THR A 6 -17.22 -8.51 -1.42
C THR A 6 -16.34 -8.15 -0.24
N LYS A 7 -16.93 -7.93 0.95
CA LYS A 7 -16.21 -7.69 2.22
C LYS A 7 -15.01 -8.64 2.40
N ALA A 8 -15.16 -9.89 1.95
CA ALA A 8 -14.12 -10.92 1.94
C ALA A 8 -12.85 -10.52 1.17
N ARG A 9 -12.98 -9.87 0.00
CA ARG A 9 -11.84 -9.46 -0.83
C ARG A 9 -11.05 -8.31 -0.21
N ASN A 10 -11.72 -7.39 0.49
CA ASN A 10 -11.06 -6.32 1.23
C ASN A 10 -10.33 -6.87 2.48
N MET A 11 -10.97 -7.77 3.24
CA MET A 11 -10.35 -8.41 4.40
C MET A 11 -9.16 -9.29 4.00
N ALA A 12 -9.22 -9.93 2.83
CA ALA A 12 -8.14 -10.76 2.31
C ALA A 12 -6.89 -9.97 1.88
N GLN A 13 -6.96 -8.65 1.68
CA GLN A 13 -5.81 -7.87 1.21
C GLN A 13 -4.62 -7.88 2.17
N SER A 14 -4.87 -7.78 3.47
CA SER A 14 -3.81 -7.85 4.47
C SER A 14 -3.10 -9.20 4.42
N PHE A 15 -3.84 -10.29 4.24
CA PHE A 15 -3.29 -11.64 4.08
C PHE A 15 -2.55 -11.82 2.75
N LEU A 16 -3.09 -11.29 1.64
CA LEU A 16 -2.42 -11.30 0.34
C LEU A 16 -1.07 -10.57 0.39
N ARG A 17 -1.04 -9.43 1.07
CA ARG A 17 0.15 -8.59 1.21
C ARG A 17 1.21 -9.20 2.12
N SER A 18 0.80 -9.66 3.31
CA SER A 18 1.69 -10.36 4.26
C SER A 18 2.22 -11.64 3.63
N GLY A 19 1.35 -12.48 3.06
CA GLY A 19 1.78 -13.72 2.41
C GLY A 19 2.72 -13.50 1.22
N ALA A 20 2.48 -12.47 0.40
CA ALA A 20 3.39 -12.11 -0.69
C ALA A 20 4.75 -11.59 -0.17
N ARG A 21 4.75 -10.79 0.91
CA ARG A 21 5.98 -10.25 1.53
C ARG A 21 6.80 -11.34 2.23
N GLU A 22 6.14 -12.30 2.86
CA GLU A 22 6.74 -13.43 3.58
C GLU A 22 7.12 -14.60 2.67
N GLY A 23 6.85 -14.50 1.36
CA GLY A 23 7.19 -15.55 0.39
C GLY A 23 6.33 -16.81 0.53
N LEU A 24 5.13 -16.71 1.12
CA LEU A 24 4.22 -17.84 1.26
C LEU A 24 3.74 -18.32 -0.11
N SER A 25 3.32 -19.58 -0.18
CA SER A 25 2.70 -20.10 -1.41
C SER A 25 1.27 -19.57 -1.55
N ALA A 26 0.86 -19.29 -2.78
CA ALA A 26 -0.51 -18.85 -3.09
C ALA A 26 -1.57 -19.85 -2.58
N SER A 27 -1.27 -21.15 -2.58
CA SER A 27 -2.12 -22.18 -2.00
C SER A 27 -2.28 -22.03 -0.49
N SER A 28 -1.17 -21.83 0.24
CA SER A 28 -1.19 -21.66 1.70
C SER A 28 -2.07 -20.48 2.11
N VAL A 29 -1.86 -19.32 1.46
CA VAL A 29 -2.64 -18.10 1.74
C VAL A 29 -4.12 -18.29 1.40
N LEU A 30 -4.45 -18.99 0.30
CA LEU A 30 -5.84 -19.27 -0.07
C LEU A 30 -6.52 -20.21 0.94
N ASP A 31 -5.80 -21.21 1.44
CA ASP A 31 -6.34 -22.16 2.41
C ASP A 31 -6.59 -21.48 3.76
N THR A 32 -5.67 -20.62 4.23
CA THR A 32 -5.91 -19.76 5.41
C THR A 32 -7.11 -18.82 5.24
N LEU A 33 -7.31 -18.25 4.05
CA LEU A 33 -8.50 -17.43 3.76
C LEU A 33 -9.80 -18.23 3.82
N ARG A 34 -9.78 -19.49 3.38
CA ARG A 34 -10.94 -20.38 3.47
C ARG A 34 -11.24 -20.77 4.91
N GLU A 35 -10.22 -21.09 5.69
CA GLU A 35 -10.34 -21.42 7.11
C GLU A 35 -10.90 -20.25 7.94
N THR A 36 -10.55 -19.02 7.58
CA THR A 36 -11.07 -17.80 8.22
C THR A 36 -12.47 -17.39 7.72
N GLY A 37 -13.13 -18.22 6.90
CA GLY A 37 -14.49 -17.99 6.40
C GLY A 37 -14.59 -16.95 5.29
N LEU A 38 -13.47 -16.52 4.71
CA LEU A 38 -13.44 -15.56 3.61
C LEU A 38 -13.53 -16.31 2.27
N GLY A 39 -14.76 -16.46 1.78
CA GLY A 39 -15.03 -17.06 0.47
C GLY A 39 -14.38 -16.27 -0.66
N TYR A 40 -13.28 -16.80 -1.20
CA TYR A 40 -12.51 -16.17 -2.29
C TYR A 40 -12.41 -17.13 -3.48
N ARG A 41 -12.94 -16.73 -4.65
CA ARG A 41 -12.82 -17.53 -5.88
C ARG A 41 -11.35 -17.68 -6.28
N ARG A 42 -10.90 -18.92 -6.48
CA ARG A 42 -9.49 -19.25 -6.77
C ARG A 42 -8.92 -18.43 -7.94
N THR A 43 -9.68 -18.25 -9.02
CA THR A 43 -9.26 -17.48 -10.20
C THR A 43 -8.98 -16.02 -9.88
N ASP A 44 -9.89 -15.38 -9.14
CA ASP A 44 -9.74 -14.00 -8.69
C ASP A 44 -8.58 -13.89 -7.69
N PHE A 45 -8.44 -14.87 -6.80
CA PHE A 45 -7.39 -14.89 -5.78
C PHE A 45 -6.02 -14.91 -6.43
N LEU A 46 -5.81 -15.82 -7.38
CA LEU A 46 -4.53 -15.97 -8.06
C LEU A 46 -4.17 -14.74 -8.90
N LYS A 47 -5.17 -14.02 -9.43
CA LYS A 47 -4.96 -12.75 -10.14
C LYS A 47 -4.50 -11.66 -9.17
N ASP A 48 -5.18 -11.53 -8.04
CA ASP A 48 -4.84 -10.54 -7.02
C ASP A 48 -3.49 -10.88 -6.37
N TYR A 49 -3.25 -12.13 -5.98
CA TYR A 49 -1.99 -12.58 -5.40
C TYR A 49 -0.79 -12.28 -6.30
N ARG A 50 -0.93 -12.47 -7.63
CA ARG A 50 0.11 -12.09 -8.59
C ARG A 50 0.34 -10.59 -8.68
N ASN A 51 -0.72 -9.78 -8.57
CA ASN A 51 -0.59 -8.32 -8.54
C ASN A 51 0.11 -7.86 -7.25
N TYR A 52 -0.26 -8.41 -6.09
CA TYR A 52 0.39 -8.10 -4.81
C TYR A 52 1.83 -8.63 -4.73
N GLY A 53 2.14 -9.77 -5.35
CA GLY A 53 3.50 -10.30 -5.42
C GLY A 53 4.49 -9.43 -6.20
N ARG A 54 4.01 -8.46 -7.00
CA ARG A 54 4.86 -7.50 -7.72
C ARG A 54 5.31 -6.33 -6.85
N ILE A 55 4.66 -6.11 -5.70
CA ILE A 55 4.94 -5.01 -4.77
C ILE A 55 6.42 -4.91 -4.42
N PRO A 56 7.10 -5.99 -3.96
CA PRO A 56 8.49 -5.86 -3.54
C PRO A 56 9.42 -5.45 -4.69
N ALA A 57 9.23 -6.04 -5.88
CA ALA A 57 10.03 -5.70 -7.06
C ALA A 57 9.76 -4.27 -7.56
N GLN A 58 8.50 -3.83 -7.54
CA GLN A 58 8.14 -2.45 -7.89
C GLN A 58 8.74 -1.47 -6.88
N TYR A 59 8.63 -1.74 -5.58
CA TYR A 59 9.25 -0.93 -4.54
C TYR A 59 10.75 -0.71 -4.77
N GLU A 60 11.51 -1.76 -5.11
CA GLU A 60 12.93 -1.60 -5.45
C GLU A 60 13.15 -0.66 -6.65
N THR A 61 12.32 -0.75 -7.69
CA THR A 61 12.42 0.20 -8.82
C THR A 61 12.01 1.62 -8.46
N MET A 62 11.08 1.79 -7.52
CA MET A 62 10.56 3.09 -7.08
C MET A 62 11.59 3.89 -6.29
N LYS A 63 12.47 3.22 -5.54
CA LYS A 63 13.55 3.88 -4.78
C LYS A 63 14.46 4.77 -5.64
N TYR A 64 14.59 4.42 -6.92
CA TYR A 64 15.44 5.13 -7.88
C TYR A 64 14.71 6.22 -8.69
N VAL A 65 13.40 6.40 -8.49
CA VAL A 65 12.66 7.50 -9.11
C VAL A 65 13.10 8.82 -8.46
N ALA A 66 13.53 9.77 -9.29
CA ALA A 66 13.95 11.09 -8.81
C ALA A 66 12.79 11.81 -8.07
N ALA A 67 13.13 12.61 -7.06
CA ALA A 67 12.15 13.21 -6.15
C ALA A 67 11.14 14.11 -6.89
N ASP A 68 11.60 14.82 -7.92
CA ASP A 68 10.82 15.73 -8.76
C ASP A 68 9.99 15.03 -9.85
N LYS A 69 10.11 13.70 -9.98
CA LYS A 69 9.42 12.93 -11.02
C LYS A 69 8.25 12.13 -10.47
N ARG A 70 7.23 11.96 -11.31
CA ARG A 70 6.19 10.95 -11.11
C ARG A 70 6.72 9.57 -11.51
N MET A 71 6.12 8.54 -10.94
CA MET A 71 6.32 7.18 -11.44
C MET A 71 5.77 7.02 -12.84
N ALA A 72 6.40 6.15 -13.61
CA ALA A 72 5.81 5.64 -14.83
C ALA A 72 4.58 4.78 -14.52
N ASP A 73 3.59 4.81 -15.41
CA ASP A 73 2.26 4.19 -15.20
C ASP A 73 2.35 2.69 -14.86
N TYR A 74 3.29 1.97 -15.46
CA TYR A 74 3.51 0.54 -15.21
C TYR A 74 4.03 0.21 -13.79
N ASN A 75 4.49 1.21 -13.04
CA ASN A 75 4.89 1.06 -11.64
C ASN A 75 3.72 1.25 -10.67
N TYR A 76 2.56 1.69 -11.14
CA TYR A 76 1.35 1.71 -10.32
C TYR A 76 0.69 0.33 -10.29
N ILE A 77 0.24 -0.06 -9.11
CA ILE A 77 -0.55 -1.29 -8.94
C ILE A 77 -2.00 -0.95 -9.22
N GLY A 78 -2.53 -1.49 -10.32
CA GLY A 78 -3.95 -1.43 -10.61
C GLY A 78 -4.74 -2.14 -9.52
N VAL A 79 -5.49 -1.40 -8.72
CA VAL A 79 -6.41 -1.98 -7.73
C VAL A 79 -7.84 -1.80 -8.22
N PRO A 80 -8.68 -2.85 -8.19
CA PRO A 80 -10.06 -2.73 -8.66
C PRO A 80 -11.00 -2.15 -7.58
N ARG A 81 -10.49 -1.85 -6.37
CA ARG A 81 -11.30 -1.38 -5.22
C ARG A 81 -11.74 0.07 -5.38
N PHE A 82 -12.82 0.44 -4.69
CA PHE A 82 -13.15 1.84 -4.48
C PHE A 82 -11.96 2.55 -3.81
N GLN A 83 -11.43 3.56 -4.49
CA GLN A 83 -10.49 4.52 -3.95
C GLN A 83 -11.21 5.87 -3.88
N LYS A 84 -10.88 6.68 -2.88
CA LYS A 84 -11.43 8.03 -2.77
C LYS A 84 -10.99 8.94 -3.93
N ALA A 85 -9.92 8.55 -4.62
CA ALA A 85 -9.30 9.27 -5.72
C ALA A 85 -8.63 8.29 -6.70
N ASN A 86 -8.18 8.77 -7.85
CA ASN A 86 -7.58 7.94 -8.90
C ASN A 86 -6.26 7.27 -8.47
N TYR A 87 -5.46 7.95 -7.66
CA TYR A 87 -4.17 7.47 -7.18
C TYR A 87 -4.14 7.37 -5.65
N ALA A 88 -3.42 6.39 -5.14
CA ALA A 88 -3.09 6.30 -3.72
C ALA A 88 -1.64 5.91 -3.50
N TYR A 89 -1.00 6.51 -2.51
CA TYR A 89 0.41 6.40 -2.18
C TYR A 89 0.55 5.92 -0.74
N VAL A 90 1.22 4.78 -0.52
CA VAL A 90 1.51 4.27 0.82
C VAL A 90 2.85 4.79 1.28
N VAL A 91 2.85 5.60 2.33
CA VAL A 91 4.06 6.20 2.89
C VAL A 91 4.27 5.63 4.28
N ASP A 92 5.46 5.12 4.52
CA ASP A 92 5.92 4.67 5.83
C ASP A 92 6.85 5.74 6.40
N VAL A 93 6.56 6.22 7.61
CA VAL A 93 7.39 7.17 8.34
C VAL A 93 8.02 6.45 9.51
N GLU A 94 9.34 6.31 9.48
CA GLU A 94 10.11 5.68 10.57
C GLU A 94 10.23 6.69 11.71
N VAL A 95 9.70 6.31 12.86
CA VAL A 95 9.70 7.15 14.07
C VAL A 95 10.42 6.46 15.22
N TYR A 96 11.07 7.27 16.03
CA TYR A 96 11.73 6.89 17.26
C TYR A 96 10.93 7.39 18.45
N ASN A 97 10.68 6.49 19.40
CA ASN A 97 10.06 6.85 20.66
C ASN A 97 11.16 7.09 21.72
N PRO A 98 11.45 8.35 22.09
CA PRO A 98 12.48 8.64 23.09
C PRO A 98 12.12 8.14 24.49
N ALA A 99 10.83 7.89 24.79
CA ALA A 99 10.41 7.41 26.10
C ALA A 99 10.68 5.91 26.30
N THR A 100 10.64 5.10 25.23
CA THR A 100 10.87 3.65 25.30
C THR A 100 12.18 3.21 24.66
N GLY A 101 12.76 4.04 23.79
CA GLY A 101 13.93 3.71 22.98
C GLY A 101 13.61 2.90 21.72
N ASP A 102 12.33 2.68 21.40
CA ASP A 102 11.92 1.83 20.28
C ASP A 102 11.82 2.63 18.97
N THR A 103 12.01 1.91 17.86
CA THR A 103 11.73 2.39 16.51
C THR A 103 10.57 1.62 15.90
N PHE A 104 9.69 2.30 15.19
CA PHE A 104 8.58 1.67 14.46
C PHE A 104 8.12 2.52 13.28
N ASP A 105 7.37 1.89 12.36
CA ASP A 105 6.86 2.55 11.16
C ASP A 105 5.42 3.04 11.36
N MET A 106 5.20 4.34 11.17
CA MET A 106 3.88 4.92 11.01
C MET A 106 3.47 4.91 9.55
N ARG A 107 2.57 4.00 9.20
CA ARG A 107 2.05 3.85 7.85
C ARG A 107 0.84 4.74 7.59
N THR A 108 0.86 5.50 6.50
CA THR A 108 -0.28 6.29 6.02
C THR A 108 -0.55 6.06 4.53
N THR A 109 -1.75 6.43 4.08
CA THR A 109 -2.12 6.40 2.66
C THR A 109 -2.59 7.78 2.22
N VAL A 110 -1.86 8.37 1.27
CA VAL A 110 -2.21 9.64 0.62
C VAL A 110 -3.02 9.34 -0.63
N ALA A 111 -4.19 9.96 -0.78
CA ALA A 111 -5.02 9.83 -1.98
C ALA A 111 -4.99 11.12 -2.80
N SER A 112 -4.96 11.01 -4.13
CA SER A 112 -4.94 12.16 -5.05
C SER A 112 -5.63 11.80 -6.37
N ASP A 113 -6.33 12.76 -6.98
CA ASP A 113 -6.93 12.59 -8.32
C ASP A 113 -5.89 12.75 -9.43
N GLN A 114 -4.72 13.31 -9.11
CA GLN A 114 -3.60 13.48 -10.03
C GLN A 114 -2.39 12.66 -9.59
N ALA A 115 -1.62 12.21 -10.57
CA ALA A 115 -0.34 11.55 -10.33
C ALA A 115 0.65 12.51 -9.66
N LEU A 116 0.97 12.25 -8.39
CA LEU A 116 1.95 13.00 -7.61
C LEU A 116 3.39 12.62 -7.98
N THR A 117 4.30 13.57 -7.83
CA THR A 117 5.74 13.29 -7.79
C THR A 117 6.10 12.57 -6.50
N ARG A 118 7.28 11.93 -6.48
CA ARG A 118 7.78 11.26 -5.28
C ARG A 118 7.90 12.24 -4.09
N ALA A 119 8.37 13.46 -4.34
CA ALA A 119 8.46 14.50 -3.31
C ALA A 119 7.07 14.89 -2.79
N GLN A 120 6.10 15.13 -3.66
CA GLN A 120 4.74 15.49 -3.27
C GLN A 120 4.06 14.40 -2.43
N ALA A 121 4.16 13.14 -2.85
CA ALA A 121 3.59 12.02 -2.11
C ALA A 121 4.23 11.88 -0.72
N ARG A 122 5.55 12.09 -0.62
CA ARG A 122 6.30 12.05 0.64
C ARG A 122 5.91 13.19 1.58
N THR A 123 5.88 14.43 1.09
CA THR A 123 5.46 15.60 1.87
C THR A 123 4.04 15.41 2.40
N ALA A 124 3.09 15.01 1.55
CA ALA A 124 1.71 14.76 1.97
C ALA A 124 1.60 13.61 2.99
N GLY A 125 2.43 12.57 2.85
CA GLY A 125 2.48 11.47 3.81
C GLY A 125 2.99 11.91 5.18
N LEU A 126 4.06 12.71 5.19
CA LEU A 126 4.61 13.29 6.41
C LEU A 126 3.58 14.20 7.10
N GLU A 127 2.99 15.14 6.36
CA GLU A 127 1.97 16.05 6.88
C GLU A 127 0.77 15.31 7.48
N ALA A 128 0.39 14.16 6.92
CA ALA A 128 -0.70 13.36 7.44
C ALA A 128 -0.40 12.69 8.80
N VAL A 129 0.88 12.41 9.10
CA VAL A 129 1.29 11.78 10.38
C VAL A 129 1.78 12.78 11.43
N LEU A 130 2.17 14.00 11.02
CA LEU A 130 2.65 15.06 11.93
C LEU A 130 1.73 15.29 13.15
N PRO A 131 0.38 15.41 13.01
CA PRO A 131 -0.48 15.62 14.17
C PRO A 131 -0.40 14.49 15.21
N SER A 132 -0.16 13.26 14.77
CA SER A 132 0.02 12.12 15.68
C SER A 132 1.40 12.12 16.32
N ILE A 133 2.44 12.53 15.58
CA ILE A 133 3.81 12.62 16.06
C ILE A 133 3.97 13.75 17.08
N ASP A 134 3.43 14.94 16.78
CA ASP A 134 3.48 16.13 17.67
C ASP A 134 2.82 15.86 19.02
N ASN A 135 1.70 15.14 19.02
CA ASN A 135 1.01 14.75 20.25
C ASN A 135 1.79 13.69 21.05
N SER A 136 2.64 12.90 20.41
CA SER A 136 3.34 11.75 21.00
C SER A 136 4.80 12.03 21.34
N LYS A 137 5.35 13.17 20.90
CA LYS A 137 6.78 13.55 21.04
C LYS A 137 7.74 12.50 20.46
N PHE A 138 7.37 11.87 19.36
CA PHE A 138 8.27 10.96 18.65
C PHE A 138 9.21 11.75 17.74
N ASP A 139 10.42 11.25 17.57
CA ASP A 139 11.39 11.82 16.64
C ASP A 139 11.25 11.13 15.28
N ILE A 140 11.30 11.89 14.20
CA ILE A 140 11.26 11.32 12.84
C ILE A 140 12.68 10.94 12.43
N LEU A 141 12.91 9.65 12.17
CA LEU A 141 14.20 9.15 11.69
C LEU A 141 14.28 9.13 10.16
N GLY A 142 13.15 8.87 9.50
CA GLY A 142 13.11 8.74 8.06
C GLY A 142 11.70 8.53 7.53
N TYR A 143 11.59 8.43 6.21
CA TYR A 143 10.35 8.09 5.54
C TYR A 143 10.64 7.44 4.20
N ASP A 144 9.83 6.43 3.85
CA ASP A 144 9.88 5.83 2.53
C ASP A 144 8.51 5.64 1.89
N TRP A 145 8.52 5.59 0.57
CA TRP A 145 7.35 5.36 -0.24
C TRP A 145 7.28 3.89 -0.61
N GLU A 146 6.39 3.15 0.05
CA GLU A 146 6.35 1.69 -0.07
C GLU A 146 5.70 1.25 -1.39
N ASN A 147 4.58 1.87 -1.79
CA ASN A 147 3.84 1.51 -2.99
C ASN A 147 2.95 2.65 -3.50
N ALA A 148 2.52 2.55 -4.76
CA ALA A 148 1.42 3.35 -5.26
C ALA A 148 0.41 2.53 -6.07
N TYR A 149 -0.83 2.96 -5.98
CA TYR A 149 -2.00 2.33 -6.56
C TYR A 149 -2.65 3.26 -7.56
N HIS A 150 -3.20 2.68 -8.62
CA HIS A 150 -4.06 3.37 -9.57
C HIS A 150 -5.42 2.65 -9.63
N LEU A 151 -6.50 3.42 -9.69
CA LEU A 151 -7.85 2.90 -9.78
C LEU A 151 -8.08 2.30 -11.19
N ILE A 152 -8.36 0.99 -11.25
CA ILE A 152 -8.65 0.35 -12.54
C ILE A 152 -9.90 0.99 -13.17
N GLY A 153 -9.74 1.51 -14.38
CA GLY A 153 -10.81 2.17 -15.15
C GLY A 153 -10.83 3.70 -15.02
N ALA A 154 -9.96 4.30 -14.21
CA ALA A 154 -9.70 5.74 -14.24
C ALA A 154 -8.74 6.11 -15.38
N GLU A 155 -8.78 7.38 -15.81
CA GLU A 155 -7.82 7.95 -16.75
C GLU A 155 -6.45 8.14 -16.07
N TRP A 156 -5.36 8.01 -16.85
CA TRP A 156 -3.97 8.09 -16.42
C TRP A 156 -3.36 9.49 -16.49
#